data_AF-A0A450XYH2-F1
#
_entry.id   AF-A0A450XYH2-F1
#
_cell.length_a   1.000
_cell.length_b   1.000
_cell.length_c   1.000
_cell.angle_alpha   90.00
_cell.angle_beta   90.00
_cell.angle_gamma   90.00
#
_symmetry.space_group_name_H-M   'P 1'
#
loop_
_entity.id
_entity.type
_entity.pdbx_description
1 polymer ?
#
loop_
_entity_poly.entity_id
_entity_poly.type
_entity_poly.pdbx_seq_one_letter_code
_entity_poly.pdbx_strand_id
1 'polypeptide(L)'
;MNRHNPSGSLMIILALFLGLLLVLAPPFTMLILSFSESRFPSLPWGGWSMEWYRELFLDLPLQMSLLRSTTVGLAAAILANLLGFTAGYWFARCPNPRAIYWAITLLTLPAIIPFILYGVGFLQFIKPFGFARTLIAVIFSPVAMALSFYRCRQLNPEI
;
A
#
# COMPACT_ATOMS: atom_id res chain seq x y z
N MET A 1 -38.43 0.58 21.74
CA MET A 1 -38.23 1.72 22.65
C MET A 1 -36.72 2.01 22.75
N ASN A 2 -36.13 2.58 21.69
CA ASN A 2 -34.71 2.97 21.63
C ASN A 2 -34.58 4.40 22.14
N ARG A 3 -34.01 4.60 23.34
CA ARG A 3 -33.58 5.93 23.77
C ARG A 3 -32.27 6.24 23.05
N HIS A 4 -32.35 6.83 21.87
CA HIS A 4 -31.23 7.54 21.26
C HIS A 4 -30.82 8.62 22.27
N ASN A 5 -29.75 8.40 23.02
CA ASN A 5 -29.18 9.42 23.87
C ASN A 5 -28.48 10.43 22.95
N PRO A 6 -29.04 11.64 22.74
CA PRO A 6 -28.53 12.58 21.73
C PRO A 6 -27.10 13.05 22.05
N SER A 7 -26.71 13.03 23.32
CA SER A 7 -25.35 13.36 23.77
C SER A 7 -24.31 12.32 23.34
N GLY A 8 -24.64 11.03 23.40
CA GLY A 8 -23.73 9.94 23.02
C GLY A 8 -23.49 9.88 21.51
N SER A 9 -24.53 10.09 20.70
CA SER A 9 -24.37 10.17 19.23
C SER A 9 -23.56 11.38 18.80
N LEU A 10 -23.71 12.53 19.49
CA LEU A 10 -22.94 13.73 19.20
C LEU A 10 -21.45 13.54 19.48
N MET A 11 -21.10 12.89 20.59
CA MET A 11 -19.71 12.58 20.94
C MET A 11 -19.05 11.65 19.91
N ILE A 12 -19.78 10.65 19.41
CA ILE A 12 -19.28 9.75 18.36
C ILE A 12 -19.05 10.52 17.06
N ILE A 13 -20.00 11.37 16.64
CA ILE A 13 -19.85 12.19 15.43
C ILE A 13 -18.66 13.13 15.55
N LEU A 14 -18.47 13.77 16.71
CA LEU A 14 -17.33 14.65 16.95
C LEU A 14 -16.00 13.88 16.91
N ALA A 15 -15.94 12.70 17.52
CA ALA A 15 -14.75 11.84 17.49
C ALA A 15 -14.42 11.37 16.07
N LEU A 16 -15.43 10.98 15.29
CA LEU A 16 -15.26 10.61 13.88
C LEU A 16 -14.80 11.80 13.04
N PHE A 17 -15.39 12.98 13.23
CA PHE A 17 -15.02 14.20 12.51
C PHE A 17 -13.57 14.59 12.81
N LEU A 18 -13.18 14.60 14.08
CA LEU A 18 -11.82 14.94 14.49
C LEU A 18 -10.79 13.91 14.00
N GLY A 19 -11.14 12.62 14.06
CA GLY A 19 -10.31 11.54 13.51
C GLY A 19 -10.12 11.68 12.01
N LEU A 20 -11.20 11.97 11.27
CA LEU A 20 -11.13 12.20 9.83
C LEU A 20 -10.30 13.43 9.49
N LEU A 21 -10.51 14.54 10.21
CA LEU A 21 -9.75 15.77 10.03
C LEU A 21 -8.26 15.53 10.27
N LEU A 22 -7.90 14.78 11.30
CA LEU A 22 -6.49 14.48 11.59
C LEU A 22 -5.82 13.61 10.52
N VAL A 23 -6.56 12.64 9.95
CA VAL A 23 -6.07 11.80 8.85
C VAL A 23 -5.96 12.57 7.53
N LEU A 24 -6.94 13.44 7.24
CA LEU A 24 -7.00 14.18 5.98
C LEU A 24 -6.19 15.48 6.00
N ALA A 25 -5.89 16.04 7.17
CA ALA A 25 -5.18 17.31 7.28
C ALA A 25 -3.81 17.28 6.56
N PRO A 26 -2.91 16.29 6.76
CA PRO A 26 -1.62 16.29 6.06
C PRO A 26 -1.76 16.16 4.53
N PRO A 27 -2.53 15.21 3.96
CA PRO A 27 -2.78 15.17 2.52
C PRO A 27 -3.39 16.46 1.97
N PHE A 28 -4.32 17.07 2.70
CA PHE A 28 -4.97 18.30 2.29
C PHE A 28 -4.01 19.49 2.30
N THR A 29 -3.13 19.57 3.31
CA THR A 29 -2.06 20.59 3.32
C THR A 29 -1.08 20.39 2.16
N MET A 30 -0.74 19.15 1.82
CA MET A 30 0.10 18.87 0.65
C MET A 30 -0.57 19.29 -0.67
N LEU A 31 -1.90 19.13 -0.77
CA LEU A 31 -2.68 19.58 -1.91
C LEU A 31 -2.71 21.12 -2.02
N ILE A 32 -2.85 21.83 -0.90
CA ILE A 32 -2.78 23.30 -0.91
C ILE A 32 -1.37 23.77 -1.31
N LEU A 33 -0.35 23.14 -0.72
CA LEU A 33 1.06 23.47 -0.98
C LEU A 33 1.51 23.15 -2.42
N SER A 34 0.85 22.23 -3.13
CA SER A 34 1.19 21.94 -4.53
C SER A 34 0.87 23.10 -5.47
N PHE A 35 0.07 24.08 -5.02
CA PHE A 35 -0.17 25.33 -5.73
C PHE A 35 0.69 26.50 -5.22
N SER A 36 1.66 26.25 -4.33
CA SER A 36 2.55 27.31 -3.84
C SER A 36 3.61 27.67 -4.87
N GLU A 37 3.88 28.97 -5.03
CA GLU A 37 5.04 29.49 -5.77
C GLU A 37 6.38 29.11 -5.10
N SER A 38 6.38 28.88 -3.80
CA SER A 38 7.61 28.63 -3.04
C SER A 38 8.16 27.22 -3.29
N ARG A 39 9.46 27.12 -3.62
CA ARG A 39 10.17 25.84 -3.79
C ARG A 39 10.23 25.01 -2.50
N PHE A 40 10.13 25.66 -1.35
CA PHE A 40 10.03 25.03 -0.05
C PHE A 40 8.67 25.36 0.58
N PRO A 41 8.03 24.41 1.29
CA PRO A 41 6.84 24.71 2.08
C PRO A 41 7.16 25.74 3.15
N SER A 42 6.79 27.00 2.92
CA SER A 42 7.01 28.10 3.85
C SER A 42 5.71 28.87 4.08
N LEU A 43 5.45 29.18 5.35
CA LEU A 43 4.45 30.14 5.80
C LEU A 43 5.24 31.43 6.12
N PRO A 44 5.10 32.59 5.44
CA PRO A 44 4.03 33.13 4.60
C PRO A 44 4.03 32.66 3.14
N TRP A 45 2.84 32.66 2.52
CA TRP A 45 2.55 31.97 1.27
C TRP A 45 2.94 32.94 0.16
N GLY A 46 3.95 32.60 -0.65
CA GLY A 46 4.52 33.52 -1.64
C GLY A 46 3.54 33.94 -2.75
N GLY A 47 2.52 33.12 -3.01
CA GLY A 47 1.53 33.29 -4.06
C GLY A 47 0.96 31.95 -4.50
N TRP A 48 0.04 31.97 -5.46
CA TRP A 48 -0.56 30.77 -6.08
C TRP A 48 0.02 30.57 -7.48
N SER A 49 0.62 29.41 -7.76
CA SER A 49 1.19 29.08 -9.06
C SER A 49 0.88 27.65 -9.49
N MET A 50 0.78 27.47 -10.82
CA MET A 50 0.68 26.16 -11.49
C MET A 50 1.97 25.77 -12.22
N GLU A 51 3.08 26.46 -11.95
CA GLU A 51 4.37 26.24 -12.62
C GLU A 51 4.84 24.79 -12.49
N TRP A 52 4.73 24.18 -11.31
CA TRP A 52 5.10 22.78 -11.06
C TRP A 52 4.30 21.78 -11.91
N TYR A 53 3.02 22.07 -12.17
CA TYR A 53 2.21 21.24 -13.05
C TYR A 53 2.66 21.37 -14.49
N ARG A 54 3.04 22.58 -14.93
CA ARG A 54 3.58 22.80 -16.28
C ARG A 54 4.90 22.07 -16.47
N GLU A 55 5.82 22.21 -15.51
CA GLU A 55 7.12 21.54 -15.53
C GLU A 55 6.97 20.01 -15.58
N LEU A 56 5.98 19.47 -14.85
CA LEU A 56 5.67 18.04 -14.86
C LEU A 56 5.30 17.50 -16.25
N PHE A 57 4.63 18.31 -17.08
CA PHE A 57 4.29 17.94 -18.47
C PHE A 57 5.40 18.22 -19.48
N LEU A 58 6.45 18.96 -19.09
CA LEU A 58 7.60 19.24 -19.95
C LEU A 58 8.77 18.27 -19.69
N ASP A 59 8.87 17.72 -18.48
CA ASP A 59 9.92 16.79 -18.09
C ASP A 59 9.64 15.35 -18.58
N LEU A 60 10.27 14.97 -19.70
CA LEU A 60 10.20 13.63 -20.28
C LEU A 60 10.71 12.52 -19.32
N PRO A 61 11.88 12.64 -18.66
CA PRO A 61 12.31 11.71 -17.62
C PRO A 61 11.27 11.48 -16.51
N LEU A 62 10.61 12.54 -16.04
CA LEU A 62 9.59 12.44 -15.01
C LEU A 62 8.35 11.67 -15.51
N GLN A 63 7.88 11.99 -16.72
CA GLN A 63 6.76 11.26 -17.36
C GLN A 63 7.08 9.78 -17.56
N MET A 64 8.27 9.45 -18.03
CA MET A 64 8.70 8.06 -18.19
C MET A 64 8.78 7.32 -16.84
N SER A 65 9.17 8.02 -15.77
CA SER A 65 9.22 7.46 -14.42
C SER A 65 7.81 7.21 -13.86
N LEU A 66 6.86 8.12 -14.11
CA LEU A 66 5.45 7.95 -13.77
C LEU A 66 4.84 6.74 -14.50
N LEU A 67 5.10 6.59 -15.80
CA LEU A 67 4.61 5.44 -16.58
C LEU A 67 5.20 4.12 -16.10
N ARG A 68 6.52 4.08 -15.84
CA ARG A 68 7.21 2.88 -15.35
C ARG A 68 6.68 2.45 -13.98
N SER A 69 6.57 3.37 -13.03
CA SER A 69 6.05 3.07 -11.68
C SER A 69 4.58 2.63 -11.73
N THR A 70 3.75 3.28 -12.53
CA THR A 70 2.34 2.89 -12.72
C THR A 70 2.22 1.49 -13.33
N THR A 71 3.00 1.20 -14.38
CA THR A 71 2.99 -0.12 -15.04
C THR A 71 3.43 -1.22 -14.08
N VAL A 72 4.50 -0.98 -13.32
CA VAL A 72 5.00 -1.92 -12.30
C VAL A 72 3.96 -2.12 -11.20
N GLY A 73 3.35 -1.04 -10.70
CA GLY A 73 2.33 -1.10 -9.65
C GLY A 73 1.10 -1.89 -10.08
N LEU A 74 0.59 -1.65 -11.29
CA LEU A 74 -0.55 -2.39 -11.85
C LEU A 74 -0.23 -3.87 -12.07
N ALA A 75 0.92 -4.17 -12.68
CA ALA A 75 1.33 -5.55 -12.90
C ALA A 75 1.49 -6.32 -11.58
N ALA A 76 2.14 -5.70 -10.58
CA ALA A 76 2.29 -6.29 -9.26
C ALA A 76 0.94 -6.48 -8.56
N ALA A 77 0.01 -5.52 -8.66
CA ALA A 77 -1.32 -5.63 -8.06
C ALA A 77 -2.13 -6.79 -8.68
N ILE A 78 -2.10 -6.95 -9.99
CA ILE A 78 -2.79 -8.05 -10.69
C ILE A 78 -2.23 -9.40 -10.25
N LEU A 79 -0.90 -9.55 -10.27
CA LEU A 79 -0.24 -10.79 -9.88
C LEU A 79 -0.48 -11.13 -8.40
N ALA A 80 -0.37 -10.13 -7.51
CA ALA A 80 -0.65 -10.29 -6.09
C ALA A 80 -2.09 -10.74 -5.84
N ASN A 81 -3.06 -10.16 -6.56
CA ASN A 81 -4.47 -10.53 -6.41
C ASN A 81 -4.74 -11.94 -6.93
N LEU A 82 -4.16 -12.34 -8.06
CA LEU A 82 -4.30 -13.71 -8.59
C LEU A 82 -3.71 -14.75 -7.63
N LEU A 83 -2.52 -14.48 -7.09
CA LEU A 83 -1.87 -15.38 -6.13
C LEU A 83 -2.60 -15.40 -4.77
N GLY A 84 -3.04 -14.24 -4.29
CA GLY A 84 -3.86 -14.14 -3.08
C GLY A 84 -5.19 -14.88 -3.21
N PHE A 85 -5.85 -14.75 -4.37
CA PHE A 85 -7.10 -15.45 -4.65
C PHE A 85 -6.90 -16.97 -4.73
N THR A 86 -5.89 -17.44 -5.45
CA THR A 86 -5.60 -18.89 -5.54
C THR A 86 -5.18 -19.48 -4.20
N ALA A 87 -4.38 -18.77 -3.41
CA ALA A 87 -4.02 -19.16 -2.05
C ALA A 87 -5.25 -19.22 -1.13
N GLY A 88 -6.10 -18.19 -1.14
CA GLY A 88 -7.35 -18.16 -0.38
C GLY A 88 -8.32 -19.28 -0.77
N TYR A 89 -8.45 -19.56 -2.07
CA TYR A 89 -9.25 -20.66 -2.60
C TYR A 89 -8.73 -22.02 -2.14
N TRP A 90 -7.41 -22.23 -2.18
CA TRP A 90 -6.78 -23.45 -1.72
C TRP A 90 -6.96 -23.66 -0.21
N PHE A 91 -6.77 -22.62 0.60
CA PHE A 91 -6.99 -22.68 2.04
C PHE A 91 -8.44 -23.05 2.41
N ALA A 92 -9.42 -22.54 1.67
CA ALA A 92 -10.83 -22.85 1.90
C ALA A 92 -11.22 -24.30 1.56
N ARG A 93 -10.42 -25.01 0.75
CA ARG A 93 -10.73 -26.37 0.26
C ARG A 93 -9.74 -27.44 0.71
N CYS A 94 -8.63 -27.06 1.33
CA CYS A 94 -7.63 -28.03 1.78
C CYS A 94 -8.14 -28.77 3.03
N PRO A 95 -8.35 -30.09 2.98
CA PRO A 95 -8.83 -30.85 4.15
C PRO A 95 -7.70 -31.15 5.15
N ASN A 96 -6.44 -30.90 4.79
CA ASN A 96 -5.28 -31.25 5.63
C ASN A 96 -4.84 -30.07 6.50
N PRO A 97 -5.11 -30.09 7.82
CA PRO A 97 -4.77 -28.97 8.72
C PRO A 97 -3.27 -28.75 8.86
N ARG A 98 -2.43 -29.79 8.70
CA ARG A 98 -0.96 -29.64 8.72
C ARG A 98 -0.47 -28.86 7.50
N ALA A 99 -1.05 -29.13 6.33
CA ALA A 99 -0.69 -28.42 5.10
C ALA A 99 -1.07 -26.93 5.19
N ILE A 100 -2.25 -26.63 5.75
CA ILE A 100 -2.69 -25.25 6.04
C ILE A 100 -1.71 -24.57 7.01
N TYR A 101 -1.36 -25.22 8.12
CA TYR A 101 -0.44 -24.68 9.13
C TYR A 101 0.92 -24.31 8.53
N TRP A 102 1.54 -25.21 7.76
CA TRP A 102 2.82 -24.95 7.12
C TRP A 102 2.74 -23.84 6.08
N ALA A 103 1.68 -23.81 5.26
CA ALA A 103 1.50 -22.76 4.27
C ALA A 103 1.31 -21.39 4.93
N ILE A 104 0.48 -21.25 5.97
CA ILE A 104 0.31 -19.99 6.71
C ILE A 104 1.65 -19.56 7.33
N THR A 105 2.38 -20.50 7.94
CA THR A 105 3.69 -20.21 8.54
C THR A 105 4.66 -19.68 7.49
N LEU A 106 4.74 -20.34 6.33
CA LEU A 106 5.64 -19.93 5.25
C LEU A 106 5.25 -18.57 4.64
N LEU A 107 3.95 -18.35 4.45
CA LEU A 107 3.43 -17.09 3.90
C LEU A 107 3.61 -15.92 4.86
N THR A 108 3.61 -16.13 6.18
CA THR A 108 3.71 -15.05 7.17
C THR A 108 5.14 -14.70 7.56
N LEU A 109 6.13 -15.55 7.28
CA LEU A 109 7.55 -15.30 7.54
C LEU A 109 8.04 -13.93 7.02
N PRO A 110 7.74 -13.52 5.76
CA PRO A 110 8.20 -12.23 5.24
C PRO A 110 7.58 -11.03 5.96
N ALA A 111 6.38 -11.16 6.56
CA ALA A 111 5.72 -10.07 7.28
C ALA A 111 6.41 -9.73 8.61
N ILE A 112 7.19 -10.65 9.18
CA ILE A 112 7.95 -10.43 10.42
C ILE A 112 9.24 -9.64 10.11
N ILE A 113 9.76 -9.76 8.89
CA ILE A 113 10.98 -9.08 8.46
C ILE A 113 10.65 -7.62 8.12
N PRO A 114 11.39 -6.63 8.64
CA PRO A 114 11.25 -5.24 8.24
C PRO A 114 11.35 -5.05 6.72
N PHE A 115 10.46 -4.24 6.15
CA PHE A 115 10.35 -4.02 4.69
C PHE A 115 11.69 -3.73 4.01
N ILE A 116 12.52 -2.89 4.64
CA ILE A 116 13.83 -2.48 4.10
C ILE A 116 14.77 -3.69 4.00
N LEU A 117 14.81 -4.54 5.03
CA LEU A 117 15.67 -5.73 5.03
C LEU A 117 15.22 -6.74 3.98
N TYR A 118 13.90 -6.93 3.84
CA TYR A 118 13.34 -7.77 2.78
C TYR A 118 13.73 -7.24 1.38
N GLY A 119 13.55 -5.95 1.11
CA GLY A 119 13.87 -5.35 -0.19
C GLY A 119 15.36 -5.47 -0.55
N VAL A 120 16.25 -5.15 0.39
CA VAL A 120 17.70 -5.27 0.17
C VAL A 120 18.11 -6.74 0.02
N GLY A 121 17.58 -7.64 0.86
CA GLY A 121 17.86 -9.06 0.79
C GLY A 121 17.41 -9.70 -0.52
N PHE A 122 16.17 -9.39 -0.96
CA PHE A 122 15.63 -9.85 -2.23
C PHE A 122 16.46 -9.35 -3.41
N LEU A 123 16.88 -8.08 -3.40
CA LEU A 123 17.74 -7.52 -4.43
C LEU A 123 19.10 -8.22 -4.50
N GLN A 124 19.73 -8.52 -3.36
CA GLN A 124 20.99 -9.27 -3.33
C GLN A 124 20.81 -10.71 -3.80
N PHE A 125 19.68 -11.34 -3.46
CA PHE A 125 19.36 -12.71 -3.88
C PHE A 125 19.19 -12.85 -5.41
N ILE A 126 18.53 -11.89 -6.06
CA ILE A 126 18.30 -11.92 -7.52
C ILE A 126 19.49 -11.38 -8.35
N LYS A 127 20.46 -10.73 -7.70
CA LYS A 127 21.65 -10.15 -8.34
C LYS A 127 22.47 -11.15 -9.17
N PRO A 128 22.76 -12.38 -8.68
CA PRO A 128 23.50 -13.38 -9.45
C PRO A 128 22.76 -13.82 -10.72
N PHE A 129 21.44 -13.74 -10.73
CA PHE A 129 20.60 -14.12 -11.87
C PHE A 129 20.51 -13.01 -12.95
N GLY A 130 21.18 -11.87 -12.76
CA GLY A 130 21.18 -10.76 -13.72
C GLY A 130 19.91 -9.90 -13.73
N PHE A 131 18.93 -10.20 -12.87
CA PHE A 131 17.63 -9.51 -12.83
C PHE A 131 17.59 -8.27 -11.93
N ALA A 132 18.65 -7.97 -11.18
CA ALA A 132 18.63 -6.89 -10.18
C ALA A 132 18.31 -5.48 -10.71
N ARG A 133 18.41 -5.22 -12.02
CA ARG A 133 18.04 -3.94 -12.65
C ARG A 133 16.81 -4.03 -13.56
N THR A 134 16.09 -5.15 -13.56
CA THR A 134 14.94 -5.34 -14.45
C THR A 134 13.62 -5.01 -13.74
N LEU A 135 12.60 -4.64 -14.52
CA LEU A 135 11.26 -4.38 -14.01
C LEU A 135 10.65 -5.62 -13.33
N ILE A 136 11.08 -6.81 -13.75
CA ILE A 136 10.63 -8.09 -13.22
C ILE A 136 10.94 -8.21 -11.72
N ALA A 137 12.17 -7.85 -11.32
CA ALA A 137 12.57 -7.83 -9.92
C ALA A 137 11.65 -6.94 -9.05
N VAL A 138 11.29 -5.77 -9.59
CA VAL A 138 10.47 -4.78 -8.90
C VAL A 138 9.02 -5.23 -8.80
N ILE A 139 8.52 -6.01 -9.76
CA ILE A 139 7.15 -6.56 -9.75
C ILE A 139 7.01 -7.72 -8.77
N PHE A 140 8.00 -8.62 -8.67
CA PHE A 140 7.90 -9.81 -7.81
C PHE A 140 8.08 -9.51 -6.31
N SER A 141 8.87 -8.50 -5.95
CA SER A 141 9.12 -8.16 -4.55
C SER A 141 7.84 -7.81 -3.76
N PRO A 142 6.93 -6.94 -4.26
CA PRO A 142 5.66 -6.63 -3.59
C PRO A 142 4.68 -7.80 -3.56
N VAL A 143 4.69 -8.67 -4.56
CA VAL A 143 3.75 -9.81 -4.67
C VAL A 143 3.92 -10.78 -3.52
N ALA A 144 5.17 -11.12 -3.20
CA ALA A 144 5.49 -11.99 -2.07
C ALA A 144 5.06 -11.39 -0.72
N MET A 145 5.18 -10.06 -0.57
CA MET A 145 4.72 -9.36 0.64
C MET A 145 3.20 -9.27 0.73
N ALA A 146 2.53 -8.96 -0.39
CA ALA A 146 1.08 -8.85 -0.43
C ALA A 146 0.42 -10.17 0.00
N LEU A 147 1.00 -11.30 -0.43
CA LEU A 147 0.56 -12.63 -0.03
C LEU A 147 0.63 -12.84 1.50
N SER A 148 1.63 -12.26 2.18
CA SER A 148 1.79 -12.35 3.64
C SER A 148 0.76 -11.55 4.44
N PHE A 149 0.21 -10.46 3.87
CA PHE A 149 -0.78 -9.61 4.55
C PHE A 149 -2.22 -10.10 4.38
N TYR A 150 -2.48 -11.08 3.52
CA TYR A 150 -3.79 -11.75 3.48
C TYR A 150 -3.98 -12.57 4.76
N ARG A 151 -4.57 -11.90 5.76
CA ARG A 151 -5.00 -12.52 7.02
C ARG A 151 -6.07 -13.58 6.74
N CYS A 152 -5.66 -14.84 6.65
CA CYS A 152 -6.52 -16.02 6.84
C CYS A 152 -6.97 -16.13 8.31
N ARG A 153 -7.59 -15.10 8.89
CA ARG A 153 -8.07 -15.09 10.28
C ARG A 153 -9.57 -14.89 10.43
N GLN A 154 -10.35 -15.31 9.42
CA GLN A 154 -11.81 -15.44 9.53
C GLN A 154 -12.35 -16.80 9.07
N LEU A 155 -11.53 -17.85 9.06
CA LEU A 155 -12.09 -19.20 9.12
C LEU A 155 -12.53 -19.44 10.56
N ASN A 156 -13.76 -19.03 10.83
CA ASN A 156 -14.49 -19.39 12.03
C ASN A 156 -14.55 -20.93 12.11
N PRO A 157 -14.02 -21.59 13.15
CA PRO A 157 -14.09 -23.04 13.27
C PRO A 157 -15.47 -23.57 13.71
N GLU A 158 -16.52 -22.73 13.76
CA GLU A 158 -17.86 -23.11 14.23
C GLU A 158 -18.94 -23.22 13.14
N ILE A 159 -18.60 -23.75 11.95
CA ILE A 159 -19.56 -24.45 11.07
C ILE A 159 -18.89 -25.70 10.51
#